data_AF-A0A935KBR4-F1
#
_entry.id   AF-A0A935KBR4-F1
#
_cell.length_a   1.000
_cell.length_b   1.000
_cell.length_c   1.000
_cell.angle_alpha   90.00
_cell.angle_beta   90.00
_cell.angle_gamma   90.00
#
_symmetry.space_group_name_H-M   'P 1'
#
loop_
_entity.id
_entity.type
_entity.pdbx_description
1 polymer ?
#
loop_
_entity_poly.entity_id
_entity_poly.type
_entity_poly.pdbx_seq_one_letter_code
_entity_poly.pdbx_strand_id
1 'polypeptide(L)'
;MTKRTDVLLQQTVETAAQKAASAPKGSPTQQVGDIYAAGIDEARLKALGDAPLQPIFQRIRAISDKKQLSSEIARLQLATNDAIIFGGAVIPGIRDKSKYIFVVSDSPLLLPNFEDYYKPEAAKYREAYLKNDR
;
A
#
# COMPACT_ATOMS: atom_id res chain seq x y z
N MET A 1 10.07 8.84 -23.41
CA MET A 1 10.39 7.39 -23.43
C MET A 1 9.17 6.58 -22.97
N THR A 2 7.96 6.83 -23.49
CA THR A 2 6.76 6.56 -22.67
C THR A 2 5.81 5.52 -23.29
N LYS A 3 5.18 5.80 -24.44
CA LYS A 3 4.12 4.91 -24.97
C LYS A 3 4.56 3.46 -25.31
N ARG A 4 5.75 3.26 -25.87
CA ARG A 4 6.21 1.92 -26.27
C ARG A 4 6.45 1.01 -25.06
N THR A 5 7.04 1.56 -24.00
CA THR A 5 7.33 0.80 -22.78
C THR A 5 6.04 0.42 -22.07
N ASP A 6 5.08 1.34 -21.98
CA ASP A 6 3.79 1.09 -21.33
C ASP A 6 3.02 -0.05 -22.02
N VAL A 7 2.96 -0.02 -23.36
CA VAL A 7 2.32 -1.08 -24.16
C VAL A 7 3.00 -2.44 -23.95
N LEU A 8 4.34 -2.47 -23.92
CA LEU A 8 5.08 -3.71 -23.70
C LEU A 8 4.87 -4.26 -22.28
N LEU A 9 4.81 -3.39 -21.28
CA LEU A 9 4.51 -3.79 -19.91
C LEU A 9 3.11 -4.38 -19.81
N GLN A 10 2.11 -3.71 -20.40
CA GLN A 10 0.73 -4.19 -20.44
C GLN A 10 0.63 -5.55 -21.11
N GLN A 11 1.22 -5.72 -22.30
CA GLN A 11 1.24 -7.00 -23.00
C GLN A 11 1.89 -8.11 -22.17
N THR A 12 2.94 -7.78 -21.42
CA THR A 12 3.66 -8.74 -20.58
C THR A 12 2.77 -9.26 -19.44
N VAL A 13 2.07 -8.36 -18.73
CA VAL A 13 1.20 -8.76 -17.61
C VAL A 13 -0.07 -9.47 -18.08
N GLU A 14 -0.64 -9.06 -19.22
CA GLU A 14 -1.77 -9.75 -19.85
C GLU A 14 -1.39 -11.17 -20.30
N THR A 15 -0.22 -11.33 -20.92
CA THR A 15 0.31 -12.64 -21.32
C THR A 15 0.58 -13.52 -20.09
N ALA A 16 1.09 -12.94 -19.00
CA ALA A 16 1.29 -13.67 -17.76
C ALA A 16 -0.06 -14.17 -17.19
N ALA A 17 -1.08 -13.33 -17.16
CA ALA A 17 -2.42 -13.69 -16.69
C ALA A 17 -3.06 -14.81 -17.51
N GLN A 18 -2.93 -14.78 -18.84
CA GLN A 18 -3.41 -15.86 -19.71
C GLN A 18 -2.74 -17.21 -19.43
N LYS A 19 -1.46 -17.19 -19.03
CA LYS A 19 -0.67 -18.41 -18.78
C LYS A 19 -0.72 -18.89 -17.33
N ALA A 20 -1.14 -18.04 -16.39
CA ALA A 20 -1.03 -18.27 -14.95
C ALA A 20 -1.64 -19.61 -14.51
N ALA A 21 -2.82 -19.95 -15.01
CA ALA A 21 -3.52 -21.20 -14.68
C ALA A 21 -2.75 -22.47 -15.08
N SER A 22 -1.86 -22.38 -16.08
CA SER A 22 -1.03 -23.48 -16.57
C SER A 22 0.43 -23.39 -16.11
N ALA A 23 0.82 -22.29 -15.48
CA ALA A 23 2.18 -22.06 -15.04
C ALA A 23 2.47 -22.83 -13.74
N PRO A 24 3.74 -23.24 -13.49
CA PRO A 24 4.10 -23.89 -12.24
C PRO A 24 3.73 -23.01 -11.04
N LYS A 25 3.15 -23.62 -10.01
CA LYS A 25 2.76 -22.90 -8.78
C LYS A 25 3.98 -22.23 -8.14
N GLY A 26 3.85 -20.95 -7.81
CA GLY A 26 4.92 -20.13 -7.26
C GLY A 26 5.92 -19.61 -8.29
N SER A 27 5.72 -19.89 -9.57
CA SER A 27 6.54 -19.27 -10.63
C SER A 27 6.21 -17.77 -10.78
N PRO A 28 7.16 -16.95 -11.23
CA PRO A 28 6.90 -15.53 -11.51
C PRO A 28 5.73 -15.31 -12.48
N THR A 29 5.56 -16.18 -13.49
CA THR A 29 4.43 -16.10 -14.43
C THR A 29 3.09 -16.30 -13.73
N GLN A 30 2.98 -17.30 -12.84
CA GLN A 30 1.76 -17.53 -12.08
C GLN A 30 1.48 -16.36 -11.12
N GLN A 31 2.49 -15.91 -10.36
CA GLN A 31 2.31 -14.83 -9.38
C GLN A 31 1.92 -13.49 -10.04
N VAL A 32 2.64 -13.07 -11.07
CA VAL A 32 2.34 -11.82 -11.79
C VAL A 32 0.99 -11.90 -12.49
N GLY A 33 0.71 -13.02 -13.14
CA GLY A 33 -0.55 -13.22 -13.84
C GLY A 33 -1.76 -13.22 -12.90
N ASP A 34 -1.67 -13.90 -11.76
CA ASP A 34 -2.75 -13.94 -10.77
C ASP A 34 -2.98 -12.55 -10.12
N ILE A 35 -1.91 -11.82 -9.78
CA ILE A 35 -2.02 -10.46 -9.24
C ILE A 35 -2.68 -9.53 -10.25
N TYR A 36 -2.25 -9.58 -11.51
CA TYR A 36 -2.84 -8.75 -12.56
C TYR A 36 -4.32 -9.09 -12.78
N ALA A 37 -4.65 -10.38 -12.92
CA ALA A 37 -6.03 -10.84 -13.12
C ALA A 37 -6.94 -10.44 -11.94
N ALA A 38 -6.46 -10.53 -10.70
CA ALA A 38 -7.21 -10.11 -9.52
C ALA A 38 -7.46 -8.59 -9.50
N GLY A 39 -6.54 -7.78 -10.03
CA GLY A 39 -6.65 -6.32 -10.06
C GLY A 39 -7.62 -5.78 -11.13
N ILE A 40 -7.84 -6.52 -12.21
CA ILE A 40 -8.71 -6.09 -13.33
C ILE A 40 -10.11 -6.72 -13.32
N ASP A 41 -10.40 -7.65 -12.41
CA ASP A 41 -11.72 -8.28 -12.27
C ASP A 41 -12.69 -7.38 -11.50
N GLU A 42 -13.17 -6.32 -12.18
CA GLU A 42 -14.10 -5.34 -11.60
C GLU A 42 -15.39 -5.97 -11.06
N ALA A 43 -15.91 -7.00 -11.73
CA ALA A 43 -17.15 -7.68 -11.33
C ALA A 43 -16.96 -8.37 -9.97
N ARG A 44 -15.84 -9.07 -9.79
CA ARG A 44 -15.49 -9.68 -8.50
C ARG A 44 -15.20 -8.65 -7.44
N LEU A 45 -14.43 -7.59 -7.75
CA LEU A 45 -14.13 -6.51 -6.81
C LEU A 45 -15.43 -5.86 -6.29
N LYS A 46 -16.38 -5.58 -7.19
CA LYS A 46 -17.70 -5.02 -6.82
C LYS A 46 -18.54 -5.98 -6.00
N ALA A 47 -18.51 -7.28 -6.33
CA ALA A 47 -19.25 -8.29 -5.58
C ALA A 47 -18.69 -8.51 -4.16
N LEU A 48 -17.36 -8.41 -3.99
CA LEU A 48 -16.71 -8.54 -2.69
C LEU A 48 -16.91 -7.31 -1.80
N GLY A 49 -16.97 -6.11 -2.39
CA GLY A 49 -17.04 -4.87 -1.63
C GLY A 49 -15.92 -4.77 -0.60
N ASP A 50 -16.25 -4.40 0.63
CA ASP A 50 -15.31 -4.29 1.75
C ASP A 50 -15.22 -5.57 2.61
N ALA A 51 -15.91 -6.65 2.24
CA ALA A 51 -15.95 -7.88 3.02
C ALA A 51 -14.54 -8.43 3.36
N PRO A 52 -13.54 -8.40 2.44
CA PRO A 52 -12.17 -8.82 2.76
C PRO A 52 -11.48 -7.97 3.84
N LEU A 53 -11.92 -6.72 4.05
CA LEU A 53 -11.35 -5.78 5.03
C LEU A 53 -12.03 -5.87 6.40
N GLN A 54 -13.24 -6.45 6.48
CA GLN A 54 -14.00 -6.53 7.74
C GLN A 54 -13.22 -7.14 8.92
N PRO A 55 -12.42 -8.22 8.77
CA PRO A 55 -11.62 -8.74 9.86
C PRO A 55 -10.56 -7.74 10.38
N ILE A 56 -10.02 -6.90 9.49
CA ILE A 56 -9.05 -5.85 9.87
C ILE A 56 -9.77 -4.75 10.65
N PHE A 57 -10.93 -4.28 10.17
CA PHE A 57 -11.73 -3.28 10.87
C PHE A 57 -12.22 -3.76 12.23
N GLN A 58 -12.56 -5.05 12.37
CA GLN A 58 -12.91 -5.63 13.66
C GLN A 58 -11.75 -5.61 14.66
N ARG A 59 -10.51 -5.93 14.22
CA ARG A 59 -9.32 -5.83 15.09
C ARG A 59 -9.08 -4.40 15.55
N ILE A 60 -9.18 -3.43 14.64
CA ILE A 60 -9.01 -2.01 14.96
C ILE A 60 -10.08 -1.54 15.95
N ARG A 61 -11.36 -1.89 15.74
CA ARG A 61 -12.46 -1.53 16.64
C ARG A 61 -12.35 -2.17 18.03
N ALA A 62 -11.66 -3.31 18.15
CA ALA A 62 -11.47 -3.99 19.42
C ALA A 62 -10.36 -3.39 20.30
N ILE A 63 -9.59 -2.42 19.78
CA ILE A 63 -8.52 -1.77 20.54
C ILE A 63 -9.14 -0.96 21.69
N SER A 64 -8.81 -1.33 22.92
CA SER A 64 -9.28 -0.66 24.13
C SER A 64 -8.18 0.05 24.92
N ASP A 65 -6.91 -0.16 24.58
CA ASP A 65 -5.78 0.39 25.32
C ASP A 65 -4.55 0.66 24.43
N LYS A 66 -3.58 1.39 24.99
CA LYS A 66 -2.36 1.80 24.28
C LYS A 66 -1.45 0.64 23.87
N LYS A 67 -1.46 -0.48 24.61
CA LYS A 67 -0.64 -1.66 24.30
C LYS A 67 -1.22 -2.44 23.13
N GLN A 68 -2.55 -2.55 23.08
CA GLN A 68 -3.25 -3.11 21.93
C GLN A 68 -3.07 -2.23 20.71
N LEU A 69 -3.14 -0.90 20.88
CA LEU A 69 -2.89 0.06 19.80
C LEU A 69 -1.49 -0.11 19.19
N SER A 70 -0.44 -0.15 20.02
CA SER A 70 0.94 -0.31 19.51
C SER A 70 1.15 -1.66 18.80
N SER A 71 0.49 -2.71 19.29
CA SER A 71 0.55 -4.04 18.68
C SER A 71 -0.16 -4.07 17.32
N GLU A 72 -1.31 -3.42 17.20
CA GLU A 72 -2.04 -3.34 15.93
C GLU A 72 -1.31 -2.46 14.91
N ILE A 73 -0.69 -1.35 15.35
CA ILE A 73 0.16 -0.52 14.50
C ILE A 73 1.31 -1.36 13.91
N ALA A 74 2.04 -2.10 14.74
CA ALA A 74 3.13 -2.95 14.27
C ALA A 74 2.65 -4.03 13.30
N ARG A 75 1.48 -4.64 13.57
CA ARG A 75 0.86 -5.63 12.69
C ARG A 75 0.51 -5.04 11.33
N LEU A 76 -0.12 -3.85 11.31
CA LEU A 76 -0.52 -3.17 10.08
C LEU A 76 0.69 -2.72 9.27
N GLN A 77 1.73 -2.18 9.92
CA GLN A 77 2.98 -1.80 9.24
C GLN A 77 3.61 -3.01 8.52
N LEU A 78 3.66 -4.17 9.16
CA LEU A 78 4.19 -5.39 8.54
C LEU A 78 3.28 -5.94 7.42
N ALA A 79 1.96 -5.82 7.58
CA ALA A 79 1.00 -6.35 6.61
C ALA A 79 0.89 -5.50 5.34
N THR A 80 1.04 -4.18 5.48
CA THR A 80 0.88 -3.21 4.37
C THR A 80 2.21 -2.75 3.79
N ASN A 81 3.30 -2.92 4.53
CA ASN A 81 4.59 -2.29 4.25
C ASN A 81 4.52 -0.75 4.23
N ASP A 82 3.49 -0.17 4.87
CA ASP A 82 3.31 1.28 5.01
C ASP A 82 3.63 1.76 6.42
N ALA A 83 4.25 2.94 6.51
CA ALA A 83 4.54 3.60 7.78
C ALA A 83 3.30 4.31 8.32
N ILE A 84 2.89 3.97 9.56
CA ILE A 84 1.70 4.57 10.21
C ILE A 84 2.10 5.74 11.11
N ILE A 85 3.13 5.56 11.94
CA ILE A 85 3.67 6.62 12.83
C ILE A 85 5.09 6.97 12.42
N PHE A 86 5.96 5.97 12.28
CA PHE A 86 7.31 6.12 11.73
C PHE A 86 7.64 4.96 10.81
N GLY A 87 8.41 5.23 9.76
CA GLY A 87 8.94 4.23 8.85
C GLY A 87 10.32 3.76 9.28
N GLY A 88 10.65 2.51 8.95
CA GLY A 88 11.96 1.95 9.19
C GLY A 88 12.45 1.25 7.92
N ALA A 89 13.69 1.52 7.51
CA ALA A 89 14.30 0.85 6.37
C ALA A 89 15.75 0.50 6.64
N VAL A 90 16.20 -0.64 6.09
CA VAL A 90 17.62 -0.99 6.04
C VAL A 90 18.19 -0.45 4.75
N ILE A 91 19.19 0.42 4.85
CA ILE A 91 19.84 1.05 3.70
C ILE A 91 21.36 0.90 3.79
N PRO A 92 22.10 0.99 2.68
CA PRO A 92 23.56 1.13 2.73
C PRO A 92 23.95 2.36 3.55
N GLY A 93 25.06 2.26 4.30
CA GLY A 93 25.54 3.30 5.18
C GLY A 93 25.87 4.59 4.44
N ILE A 94 25.42 5.72 4.99
CA ILE A 94 25.63 7.05 4.39
C ILE A 94 27.12 7.40 4.33
N ARG A 95 27.89 7.00 5.34
CA ARG A 95 29.35 7.23 5.43
C ARG A 95 30.17 6.05 4.91
N ASP A 96 29.69 4.83 5.12
CA ASP A 96 30.36 3.59 4.73
C ASP A 96 29.35 2.67 4.05
N LYS A 97 29.41 2.61 2.72
CA LYS A 97 28.47 1.84 1.89
C LYS A 97 28.70 0.32 1.97
N SER A 98 29.78 -0.15 2.61
CA SER A 98 30.02 -1.56 2.86
C SER A 98 29.20 -2.12 4.03
N LYS A 99 28.59 -1.24 4.83
CA LYS A 99 27.76 -1.59 5.98
C LYS A 99 26.32 -1.18 5.73
N TYR A 100 25.38 -1.92 6.31
CA TYR A 100 24.00 -1.49 6.38
C TYR A 100 23.74 -0.68 7.65
N ILE A 101 22.82 0.27 7.57
CA ILE A 101 22.27 1.01 8.70
C ILE A 101 20.76 0.87 8.69
N PHE A 102 20.16 0.97 9.87
CA PHE A 102 18.72 1.11 9.99
C PHE A 102 18.39 2.61 10.12
N VAL A 103 17.56 3.11 9.20
CA VAL A 103 17.06 4.48 9.25
C VAL A 103 15.62 4.49 9.72
N VAL A 104 15.29 5.50 10.53
CA VAL A 104 13.94 5.78 10.98
C VAL A 104 13.54 7.14 10.43
N SER A 105 12.37 7.22 9.82
CA SER A 105 11.78 8.46 9.33
C SER A 105 10.37 8.64 9.88
N ASP A 106 9.88 9.87 9.83
CA ASP A 106 8.47 10.15 9.96
C ASP A 106 7.64 9.45 8.88
N SER A 107 6.36 9.25 9.17
CA SER A 107 5.40 8.76 8.18
C SER A 107 4.95 9.91 7.29
N PRO A 108 4.62 9.63 6.01
CA PRO A 108 4.03 10.64 5.15
C PRO A 108 2.73 11.16 5.75
N LEU A 109 2.49 12.45 5.53
CA LEU A 109 1.23 13.09 5.88
C LEU A 109 0.19 12.80 4.80
N LEU A 110 -1.08 12.76 5.21
CA LEU A 110 -2.22 12.47 4.32
C LEU A 110 -2.48 13.58 3.30
N LEU A 111 -2.17 14.84 3.65
CA LEU A 111 -2.20 15.95 2.73
C LEU A 111 -0.81 16.13 2.09
N PRO A 112 -0.74 16.55 0.81
CA PRO A 112 0.51 16.56 0.06
C PRO A 112 1.63 17.40 0.67
N ASN A 113 1.29 18.52 1.32
CA ASN A 113 2.27 19.40 1.95
C ASN A 113 1.96 19.63 3.42
N PHE A 114 3.01 19.77 4.24
CA PHE A 114 2.87 20.16 5.65
C PHE A 114 2.09 21.48 5.81
N GLU A 115 2.26 22.42 4.89
CA GLU A 115 1.58 23.72 4.89
C GLU A 115 0.06 23.60 4.71
N ASP A 116 -0.41 22.52 4.08
CA ASP A 116 -1.84 22.28 3.83
C ASP A 116 -2.62 22.00 5.12
N TYR A 117 -1.93 21.77 6.24
CA TYR A 117 -2.55 21.54 7.54
C TYR A 117 -2.91 22.83 8.29
N TYR A 118 -2.27 23.96 7.97
CA TYR A 118 -2.44 25.20 8.75
C TYR A 118 -2.67 26.46 7.92
N LYS A 119 -2.27 26.49 6.64
CA LYS A 119 -2.51 27.69 5.81
C LYS A 119 -4.02 27.91 5.57
N PRO A 120 -4.51 29.16 5.69
CA PRO A 120 -5.92 29.47 5.41
C PRO A 120 -6.34 29.09 3.98
N GLU A 121 -5.46 29.31 2.99
CA GLU A 121 -5.74 29.07 1.57
C GLU A 121 -5.92 27.57 1.24
N ALA A 122 -5.39 26.70 2.10
CA ALA A 122 -5.47 25.25 2.00
C ALA A 122 -6.71 24.64 2.69
N ALA A 123 -7.60 25.46 3.28
CA ALA A 123 -8.81 24.99 3.97
C ALA A 123 -9.65 24.02 3.11
N LYS A 124 -9.77 24.31 1.81
CA LYS A 124 -10.48 23.46 0.84
C LYS A 124 -9.98 22.01 0.80
N TYR A 125 -8.69 21.76 1.02
CA TYR A 125 -8.11 20.40 1.01
C TYR A 125 -8.48 19.64 2.28
N ARG A 126 -8.41 20.32 3.44
CA ARG A 126 -8.84 19.75 4.73
C ARG A 126 -10.34 19.43 4.72
N GLU A 127 -11.15 20.32 4.17
CA GLU A 127 -12.60 20.12 4.03
C GLU A 127 -12.93 18.95 3.08
N ALA A 128 -12.23 18.83 1.95
CA ALA A 128 -12.43 17.73 1.01
C ALA A 128 -12.05 16.38 1.65
N TYR A 129 -10.95 16.33 2.40
CA TYR A 129 -10.52 15.12 3.11
C TYR A 129 -11.60 14.62 4.09
N LEU A 130 -12.17 15.52 4.90
CA LEU A 130 -13.20 15.18 5.88
C LEU A 130 -14.55 14.75 5.25
N LYS A 131 -14.84 15.16 4.00
CA LYS A 131 -16.06 14.76 3.29
C LYS A 131 -16.00 13.32 2.79
N ASN A 132 -14.81 12.84 2.42
CA ASN A 132 -14.62 11.47 1.91
C ASN A 132 -14.50 10.41 3.03
N ASP A 133 -14.36 10.84 4.28
CA ASP A 133 -14.24 9.96 5.46
C ASP A 133 -15.61 9.65 6.11
N ARG A 134 -16.72 10.01 5.45
CA ARG A 134 -18.10 9.78 5.89
C ARG A 134 -18.86 8.84 4.96
#